data_AF-A0A517R9I2-F1
#
_entry.id   AF-A0A517R9I2-F1
#
_cell.length_a   1.000
_cell.length_b   1.000
_cell.length_c   1.000
_cell.angle_alpha   90.00
_cell.angle_beta   90.00
_cell.angle_gamma   90.00
#
_symmetry.space_group_name_H-M   'P 1'
#
loop_
_entity.id
_entity.type
_entity.pdbx_description
1 polymer ?
#
loop_
_entity_poly.entity_id
_entity_poly.type
_entity_poly.pdbx_seq_one_letter_code
_entity_poly.pdbx_strand_id
1 'polypeptide(L)'
;MRLGFNYFMLVTTLLFSGVVYADDEKKVASSEVKPFLTVQLIDEQGKPVAGAQTGMFSIFKGFNNEHVADWNFGHFELKSDSNGMLQFFDPDKYRGMIYARHAGRRLVAVKRTDLIQDKKSPLVLTMYPECHVTWQIECSQLKSKGKKLGRIQGVSAFENLMCQWCNGPDSTLHFFLPPGAFTIVGHGAHISPVEKSIVIKQGQTEFDAGTVDADAKKWIMLEGKPAPEIVNVVEWKNGPPVKLSELRGKVVILEFWGWWCGPCVYSGIPELFKLQDEFANEDLVIIGIHTPYGEDDEVTSVKAMNEKLTKIQKNVWKGREITFPVALTRLRKLPYSPGGEPVANSKMSVDYGIDGFPSSIVIDRKGNVVGKFNLKEKAGREKLRKLLEAK
;
A
#
# COMPACT_ATOMS: atom_id res chain seq x y z
N MET A 1 -17.47 1.54 7.34
CA MET A 1 -16.19 0.81 7.42
C MET A 1 -15.81 0.36 6.01
N ARG A 2 -15.23 1.25 5.19
CA ARG A 2 -14.84 0.92 3.80
C ARG A 2 -13.34 0.71 3.70
N LEU A 3 -12.95 -0.24 2.85
CA LEU A 3 -11.72 -1.02 2.76
C LEU A 3 -10.38 -0.26 2.82
N GLY A 4 -10.34 1.05 2.55
CA GLY A 4 -9.09 1.78 2.27
C GLY A 4 -8.09 1.82 3.44
N PHE A 5 -8.56 1.78 4.68
CA PHE A 5 -7.68 1.98 5.84
C PHE A 5 -6.97 0.70 6.32
N ASN A 6 -7.62 -0.46 6.23
CA ASN A 6 -6.97 -1.76 6.49
C ASN A 6 -6.01 -2.18 5.37
N TYR A 7 -6.06 -1.50 4.22
CA TYR A 7 -5.35 -1.86 2.98
C TYR A 7 -3.85 -1.52 3.01
N PHE A 8 -3.46 -0.41 3.63
CA PHE A 8 -2.06 0.03 3.66
C PHE A 8 -1.22 -0.77 4.65
N MET A 9 -1.81 -1.21 5.78
CA MET A 9 -1.09 -1.90 6.85
C MET A 9 -0.75 -3.36 6.52
N LEU A 10 -1.62 -4.07 5.77
CA LEU A 10 -1.37 -5.46 5.38
C LEU A 10 -0.22 -5.58 4.36
N VAL A 11 -0.11 -4.62 3.44
CA VAL A 11 0.87 -4.66 2.32
C VAL A 11 2.29 -4.36 2.77
N THR A 12 2.50 -3.49 3.76
CA THR A 12 3.85 -3.24 4.32
C THR A 12 4.41 -4.39 5.14
N THR A 13 3.55 -5.23 5.74
CA THR A 13 3.98 -6.45 6.44
C THR A 13 4.40 -7.55 5.44
N LEU A 14 3.88 -7.51 4.20
CA LEU A 14 4.12 -8.50 3.16
C LEU A 14 5.46 -8.38 2.42
N LEU A 15 6.22 -7.28 2.57
CA LEU A 15 7.49 -7.08 1.85
C LEU A 15 8.76 -7.31 2.69
N PHE A 16 8.65 -7.57 4.00
CA PHE A 16 9.81 -7.71 4.89
C PHE A 16 9.93 -9.05 5.63
N SER A 17 9.04 -10.03 5.41
CA SER A 17 9.27 -11.40 5.88
C SER A 17 10.15 -12.18 4.91
N GLY A 18 11.34 -11.65 4.65
CA GLY A 18 12.48 -12.38 4.11
C GLY A 18 13.47 -12.63 5.26
N VAL A 19 13.05 -13.40 6.27
CA VAL A 19 13.97 -13.91 7.28
C VAL A 19 14.16 -15.39 6.98
N VAL A 20 15.36 -15.68 6.50
CA VAL A 20 15.94 -17.02 6.35
C VAL A 20 15.71 -17.81 7.64
N TYR A 21 14.93 -18.87 7.55
CA TYR A 21 15.00 -19.98 8.51
C TYR A 21 15.64 -21.15 7.79
N ALA A 22 16.76 -21.59 8.35
CA ALA A 22 17.57 -22.70 7.88
C ALA A 22 16.76 -24.01 7.85
N ASP A 23 17.09 -24.84 6.88
CA ASP A 23 16.59 -26.19 6.69
C ASP A 23 16.69 -27.02 7.97
N ASP A 24 15.54 -27.57 8.39
CA ASP A 24 15.48 -28.78 9.18
C ASP A 24 14.54 -29.74 8.44
N GLU A 25 15.10 -30.49 7.48
CA GLU A 25 14.42 -31.63 6.85
C GLU A 25 14.21 -32.74 7.88
N LYS A 26 13.08 -32.68 8.59
CA LYS A 26 12.49 -33.89 9.17
C LYS A 26 11.53 -34.50 8.16
N LYS A 27 12.01 -35.55 7.49
CA LYS A 27 11.17 -36.53 6.78
C LYS A 27 10.12 -37.10 7.74
N VAL A 28 8.91 -36.56 7.68
CA VAL A 28 7.72 -37.18 8.27
C VAL A 28 7.11 -38.10 7.22
N ALA A 29 6.94 -39.37 7.57
CA ALA A 29 6.33 -40.40 6.75
C ALA A 29 4.91 -39.99 6.31
N SER A 30 4.53 -40.42 5.10
CA SER A 30 3.27 -40.15 4.43
C SER A 30 2.04 -40.63 5.22
N SER A 31 1.52 -39.77 6.10
CA SER A 31 0.07 -39.69 6.31
C SER A 31 -0.47 -38.72 5.25
N GLU A 32 -1.52 -39.09 4.53
CA GLU A 32 -2.17 -38.19 3.58
C GLU A 32 -2.64 -36.92 4.32
N VAL A 33 -1.89 -35.84 4.16
CA VAL A 33 -2.30 -34.52 4.66
C VAL A 33 -3.60 -34.19 3.95
N LYS A 34 -4.72 -34.18 4.66
CA LYS A 34 -6.03 -33.85 4.07
C LYS A 34 -6.08 -32.36 3.73
N PRO A 35 -6.60 -31.97 2.56
CA PRO A 35 -6.81 -30.56 2.27
C PRO A 35 -7.85 -29.98 3.21
N PHE A 36 -7.62 -28.77 3.72
CA PHE A 36 -8.59 -28.07 4.56
C PHE A 36 -9.74 -27.48 3.72
N LEU A 37 -9.49 -27.22 2.44
CA LEU A 37 -10.48 -26.75 1.47
C LEU A 37 -10.25 -27.44 0.13
N THR A 38 -11.34 -27.95 -0.46
CA THR A 38 -11.35 -28.51 -1.81
C THR A 38 -12.39 -27.79 -2.65
N VAL A 39 -11.99 -27.35 -3.84
CA VAL A 39 -12.82 -26.56 -4.74
C VAL A 39 -12.87 -27.26 -6.09
N GLN A 40 -14.05 -27.34 -6.70
CA GLN A 40 -14.22 -27.82 -8.06
C GLN A 40 -14.60 -26.67 -8.98
N LEU A 41 -13.80 -26.44 -10.02
CA LEU A 41 -14.07 -25.46 -11.05
C LEU A 41 -14.83 -26.10 -12.21
N ILE A 42 -15.99 -25.55 -12.53
CA ILE A 42 -16.82 -25.95 -13.66
C ILE A 42 -17.10 -24.75 -14.57
N ASP A 43 -17.38 -24.97 -15.85
CA ASP A 43 -17.91 -23.93 -16.73
C ASP A 43 -19.44 -23.78 -16.60
N GLU A 44 -20.03 -22.86 -17.36
CA GLU A 44 -21.47 -22.61 -17.34
C GLU A 44 -22.31 -23.82 -17.79
N GLN A 45 -21.72 -24.80 -18.47
CA GLN A 45 -22.36 -26.05 -18.86
C GLN A 45 -22.17 -27.17 -17.82
N GLY A 46 -21.50 -26.88 -16.70
CA GLY A 46 -21.20 -27.83 -15.64
C GLY A 46 -20.01 -28.75 -15.93
N LYS A 47 -19.23 -28.50 -17.00
CA LYS A 47 -18.07 -29.32 -17.31
C LYS A 47 -16.85 -28.87 -16.51
N PRO A 48 -16.01 -29.80 -16.03
CA PRO A 48 -14.76 -29.47 -15.37
C PRO A 48 -13.86 -28.51 -16.16
N VAL A 49 -13.24 -27.56 -15.45
CA VAL A 49 -12.25 -26.65 -16.02
C VAL A 49 -10.86 -27.04 -15.54
N ALA A 50 -10.16 -27.85 -16.34
CA ALA A 50 -8.77 -28.26 -16.07
C ALA A 50 -7.77 -27.14 -16.42
N GLY A 51 -6.67 -27.05 -15.68
CA GLY A 51 -5.57 -26.13 -15.96
C GLY A 51 -5.84 -24.66 -15.61
N ALA A 52 -6.95 -24.34 -14.94
CA ALA A 52 -7.19 -23.01 -14.41
C ALA A 52 -6.21 -22.72 -13.26
N GLN A 53 -5.56 -21.55 -13.31
CA GLN A 53 -4.71 -21.08 -12.23
C GLN A 53 -5.56 -20.39 -11.17
N THR A 54 -5.19 -20.56 -9.92
CA THR A 54 -5.84 -19.86 -8.81
C THR A 54 -4.81 -19.34 -7.82
N GLY A 55 -5.24 -18.36 -7.05
CA GLY A 55 -4.62 -18.03 -5.77
C GLY A 55 -5.52 -17.10 -4.98
N MET A 56 -4.96 -16.48 -3.95
CA MET A 56 -5.72 -15.64 -3.03
C MET A 56 -6.25 -14.35 -3.69
N PHE A 57 -5.45 -13.78 -4.59
CA PHE A 57 -5.82 -12.66 -5.45
C PHE A 57 -4.96 -12.72 -6.71
N SER A 58 -5.43 -12.14 -7.81
CA SER A 58 -4.62 -12.02 -9.01
C SER A 58 -3.84 -10.71 -9.03
N ILE A 59 -2.58 -10.75 -9.45
CA ILE A 59 -1.74 -9.60 -9.73
C ILE A 59 -1.51 -9.57 -11.24
N PHE A 60 -1.91 -8.45 -11.83
CA PHE A 60 -1.74 -8.12 -13.23
C PHE A 60 -0.67 -7.03 -13.35
N LYS A 61 0.46 -7.34 -13.98
CA LYS A 61 1.61 -6.43 -14.05
C LYS A 61 1.60 -5.44 -15.22
N GLY A 62 0.62 -5.55 -16.12
CA GLY A 62 0.42 -4.61 -17.21
C GLY A 62 -0.27 -5.25 -18.41
N PHE A 63 -0.96 -4.41 -19.20
CA PHE A 63 -1.56 -4.80 -20.48
C PHE A 63 -0.58 -4.39 -21.58
N ASN A 64 -0.03 -5.35 -22.32
CA ASN A 64 0.66 -5.05 -23.58
C ASN A 64 -0.24 -5.47 -24.75
N ASN A 65 -0.13 -4.75 -25.87
CA ASN A 65 -0.88 -5.04 -27.10
C ASN A 65 -0.55 -6.41 -27.73
N GLU A 66 0.37 -7.18 -27.13
CA GLU A 66 0.78 -8.53 -27.56
C GLU A 66 0.05 -9.66 -26.78
N HIS A 67 -0.96 -9.34 -25.98
CA HIS A 67 -1.89 -10.28 -25.34
C HIS A 67 -1.28 -11.32 -24.38
N VAL A 68 0.01 -11.23 -24.03
CA VAL A 68 0.62 -12.06 -22.99
C VAL A 68 0.67 -11.27 -21.68
N ALA A 69 -0.43 -11.35 -20.95
CA ALA A 69 -0.52 -10.77 -19.62
C ALA A 69 0.38 -11.57 -18.64
N ASP A 70 1.35 -10.90 -18.00
CA ASP A 70 2.15 -11.45 -16.89
C ASP A 70 1.28 -11.49 -15.62
N TRP A 71 0.60 -12.63 -15.44
CA TRP A 71 -0.25 -12.94 -14.30
C TRP A 71 0.56 -13.61 -13.19
N ASN A 72 0.34 -13.14 -11.96
CA ASN A 72 0.80 -13.82 -10.75
C ASN A 72 -0.40 -13.97 -9.80
N PHE A 73 -0.58 -15.14 -9.19
CA PHE A 73 -1.74 -15.42 -8.34
C PHE A 73 -1.46 -15.31 -6.83
N GLY A 74 -0.40 -14.58 -6.46
CA GLY A 74 -0.04 -14.31 -5.08
C GLY A 74 0.41 -15.55 -4.33
N HIS A 75 0.04 -15.66 -3.05
CA HIS A 75 0.30 -16.85 -2.24
C HIS A 75 -0.62 -18.00 -2.69
N PHE A 76 -0.03 -19.19 -2.88
CA PHE A 76 -0.67 -20.41 -3.38
C PHE A 76 -1.08 -20.38 -4.84
N GLU A 77 -0.10 -20.35 -5.73
CA GLU A 77 -0.37 -20.65 -7.12
C GLU A 77 -0.65 -22.15 -7.28
N LEU A 78 -1.92 -22.48 -7.47
CA LEU A 78 -2.39 -23.83 -7.76
C LEU A 78 -2.96 -23.89 -9.18
N LYS A 79 -2.99 -25.08 -9.76
CA LYS A 79 -3.66 -25.36 -11.03
C LYS A 79 -4.68 -26.47 -10.83
N SER A 80 -5.86 -26.30 -11.43
CA SER A 80 -6.89 -27.33 -11.37
C SER A 80 -6.50 -28.57 -12.17
N ASP A 81 -6.83 -29.75 -11.65
CA ASP A 81 -6.58 -31.03 -12.33
C ASP A 81 -7.60 -31.31 -13.46
N SER A 82 -7.55 -32.51 -14.06
CA SER A 82 -8.47 -32.91 -15.14
C SER A 82 -9.95 -32.89 -14.75
N ASN A 83 -10.26 -32.97 -13.46
CA ASN A 83 -11.62 -32.91 -12.90
C ASN A 83 -11.99 -31.50 -12.41
N GLY A 84 -11.14 -30.51 -12.68
CA GLY A 84 -11.32 -29.12 -12.25
C GLY A 84 -11.02 -28.91 -10.76
N MET A 85 -10.34 -29.84 -10.10
CA MET A 85 -10.17 -29.84 -8.66
C MET A 85 -8.98 -29.01 -8.22
N LEU A 86 -9.17 -28.24 -7.15
CA LEU A 86 -8.16 -27.46 -6.44
C LEU A 86 -8.17 -27.88 -4.98
N GLN A 87 -6.99 -28.15 -4.42
CA GLN A 87 -6.83 -28.62 -3.04
C GLN A 87 -5.89 -27.70 -2.27
N PHE A 88 -6.36 -27.16 -1.15
CA PHE A 88 -5.60 -26.25 -0.30
C PHE A 88 -5.21 -26.94 1.00
N PHE A 89 -3.92 -26.88 1.36
CA PHE A 89 -3.35 -27.63 2.49
C PHE A 89 -2.83 -26.76 3.64
N ASP A 90 -2.54 -25.48 3.40
CA ASP A 90 -1.96 -24.57 4.39
C ASP A 90 -2.95 -23.43 4.71
N PRO A 91 -3.71 -23.54 5.82
CA PRO A 91 -4.70 -22.55 6.20
C PRO A 91 -4.08 -21.23 6.68
N ASP A 92 -2.83 -21.24 7.16
CA ASP A 92 -2.16 -20.07 7.76
C ASP A 92 -1.81 -19.00 6.74
N LYS A 93 -1.77 -19.34 5.46
CA LYS A 93 -1.62 -18.39 4.36
C LYS A 93 -2.94 -18.13 3.61
N TYR A 94 -4.02 -18.84 3.92
CA TYR A 94 -5.34 -18.62 3.31
C TYR A 94 -6.01 -17.40 3.92
N ARG A 95 -6.62 -16.53 3.09
CA ARG A 95 -7.28 -15.30 3.56
C ARG A 95 -8.74 -15.16 3.12
N GLY A 96 -9.39 -16.28 2.77
CA GLY A 96 -10.83 -16.28 2.52
C GLY A 96 -11.26 -15.77 1.14
N MET A 97 -10.35 -15.70 0.16
CA MET A 97 -10.67 -15.36 -1.23
C MET A 97 -10.09 -16.40 -2.17
N ILE A 98 -10.89 -16.77 -3.17
CA ILE A 98 -10.45 -17.54 -4.33
C ILE A 98 -10.67 -16.68 -5.56
N TYR A 99 -9.59 -16.43 -6.30
CA TYR A 99 -9.66 -15.92 -7.66
C TYR A 99 -9.04 -16.98 -8.59
N ALA A 100 -9.85 -17.56 -9.46
CA ALA A 100 -9.43 -18.56 -10.43
C ALA A 100 -9.58 -18.04 -11.85
N ARG A 101 -8.59 -18.29 -12.72
CA ARG A 101 -8.61 -17.89 -14.12
C ARG A 101 -8.03 -18.99 -15.01
N HIS A 102 -8.71 -19.26 -16.11
CA HIS A 102 -8.18 -20.06 -17.20
C HIS A 102 -7.86 -19.16 -18.39
N ALA A 103 -6.59 -18.85 -18.61
CA ALA A 103 -6.16 -17.90 -19.65
C ALA A 103 -6.60 -18.32 -21.07
N GLY A 104 -6.35 -19.58 -21.46
CA GLY A 104 -6.66 -20.05 -22.82
C GLY A 104 -8.15 -20.09 -23.17
N ARG A 105 -9.01 -20.38 -22.19
CA ARG A 105 -10.48 -20.39 -22.33
C ARG A 105 -11.11 -19.04 -21.97
N ARG A 106 -10.32 -18.08 -21.48
CA ARG A 106 -10.77 -16.76 -20.99
C ARG A 106 -11.90 -16.87 -19.97
N LEU A 107 -11.77 -17.80 -19.02
CA LEU A 107 -12.74 -18.00 -17.94
C LEU A 107 -12.20 -17.48 -16.62
N VAL A 108 -13.08 -16.93 -15.78
CA VAL A 108 -12.75 -16.42 -14.45
C VAL A 108 -13.84 -16.78 -13.44
N ALA A 109 -13.44 -17.06 -12.20
CA ALA A 109 -14.33 -17.19 -11.06
C ALA A 109 -13.75 -16.44 -9.86
N VAL A 110 -14.64 -15.86 -9.05
CA VAL A 110 -14.29 -15.23 -7.78
C VAL A 110 -15.24 -15.71 -6.70
N LYS A 111 -14.72 -16.03 -5.52
CA LYS A 111 -15.53 -16.34 -4.35
C LYS A 111 -14.83 -15.90 -3.09
N ARG A 112 -15.51 -15.07 -2.30
CA ARG A 112 -15.19 -14.93 -0.88
C ARG A 112 -15.69 -16.18 -0.16
N THR A 113 -14.79 -16.90 0.48
CA THR A 113 -15.12 -18.11 1.24
C THR A 113 -15.19 -17.82 2.72
N ASP A 114 -16.09 -18.52 3.39
CA ASP A 114 -16.17 -18.61 4.84
C ASP A 114 -16.06 -20.09 5.20
N LEU A 115 -14.94 -20.50 5.82
CA LEU A 115 -14.69 -21.91 6.17
C LEU A 115 -15.71 -22.49 7.18
N ILE A 116 -16.48 -21.64 7.86
CA ILE A 116 -17.56 -22.07 8.75
C ILE A 116 -18.85 -22.32 7.96
N GLN A 117 -19.14 -21.50 6.95
CA GLN A 117 -20.37 -21.61 6.15
C GLN A 117 -20.22 -22.55 4.95
N ASP A 118 -19.05 -22.56 4.32
CA ASP A 118 -18.72 -23.34 3.12
C ASP A 118 -18.28 -24.79 3.48
N LYS A 119 -19.12 -25.51 4.25
CA LYS A 119 -18.79 -26.87 4.73
C LYS A 119 -18.88 -27.96 3.66
N LYS A 120 -19.55 -27.69 2.53
CA LYS A 120 -19.72 -28.67 1.45
C LYS A 120 -18.40 -28.85 0.70
N SER A 121 -17.97 -30.09 0.56
CA SER A 121 -16.76 -30.47 -0.16
C SER A 121 -17.11 -31.44 -1.30
N PRO A 122 -16.67 -31.17 -2.55
CA PRO A 122 -15.98 -29.94 -2.96
C PRO A 122 -16.93 -28.72 -2.96
N LEU A 123 -16.36 -27.55 -2.71
CA LEU A 123 -17.01 -26.28 -3.01
C LEU A 123 -17.01 -26.09 -4.53
N VAL A 124 -18.18 -26.14 -5.15
CA VAL A 124 -18.29 -26.00 -6.62
C VAL A 124 -18.37 -24.52 -6.99
N LEU A 125 -17.46 -24.06 -7.86
CA LEU A 125 -17.44 -22.70 -8.40
C LEU A 125 -17.58 -22.73 -9.92
N THR A 126 -18.59 -22.03 -10.42
CA THR A 126 -18.76 -21.80 -11.85
C THR A 126 -17.82 -20.69 -12.32
N MET A 127 -17.05 -20.97 -13.36
CA MET A 127 -16.25 -20.01 -14.09
C MET A 127 -17.03 -19.47 -15.29
N TYR A 128 -17.00 -18.16 -15.45
CA TYR A 128 -17.69 -17.43 -16.51
C TYR A 128 -16.70 -16.85 -17.50
N PRO A 129 -17.13 -16.57 -18.75
CA PRO A 129 -16.35 -15.72 -19.66
C PRO A 129 -15.91 -14.43 -18.94
N GLU A 130 -14.62 -14.11 -19.04
CA GLU A 130 -14.07 -12.92 -18.39
C GLU A 130 -14.60 -11.65 -19.05
N CYS A 131 -15.04 -10.69 -18.24
CA CYS A 131 -15.30 -9.34 -18.67
C CYS A 131 -14.03 -8.51 -18.54
N HIS A 132 -13.54 -7.94 -19.64
CA HIS A 132 -12.47 -6.95 -19.60
C HIS A 132 -13.05 -5.60 -19.20
N VAL A 133 -12.68 -5.14 -18.02
CA VAL A 133 -13.07 -3.83 -17.49
C VAL A 133 -11.95 -2.84 -17.74
N THR A 134 -12.27 -1.70 -18.33
CA THR A 134 -11.32 -0.59 -18.53
C THR A 134 -11.76 0.62 -17.70
N TRP A 135 -10.81 1.32 -17.07
CA TRP A 135 -11.12 2.51 -16.29
C TRP A 135 -10.02 3.55 -16.39
N GLN A 136 -10.37 4.73 -16.90
CA GLN A 136 -9.43 5.82 -17.11
C GLN A 136 -9.34 6.73 -15.88
N ILE A 137 -8.12 7.02 -15.42
CA ILE A 137 -7.82 7.94 -14.33
C ILE A 137 -7.08 9.16 -14.88
N GLU A 138 -7.62 10.34 -14.63
CA GLU A 138 -6.97 11.62 -14.93
C GLU A 138 -6.77 12.45 -13.67
N CYS A 139 -6.02 13.55 -13.79
CA CYS A 139 -5.88 14.53 -12.71
C CYS A 139 -5.67 15.92 -13.29
N SER A 140 -6.75 16.72 -13.35
CA SER A 140 -6.73 18.09 -13.85
C SER A 140 -5.82 19.01 -13.02
N GLN A 141 -5.75 18.79 -11.70
CA GLN A 141 -4.88 19.52 -10.78
C GLN A 141 -3.39 19.33 -11.12
N LEU A 142 -2.95 18.11 -11.40
CA LEU A 142 -1.57 17.85 -11.83
C LEU A 142 -1.29 18.42 -13.22
N LYS A 143 -2.24 18.26 -14.15
CA LYS A 143 -2.13 18.83 -15.51
C LYS A 143 -1.94 20.34 -15.48
N SER A 144 -2.69 21.05 -14.64
CA SER A 144 -2.56 22.51 -14.45
C SER A 144 -1.18 22.95 -13.92
N LYS A 145 -0.46 22.04 -13.25
CA LYS A 145 0.89 22.25 -12.72
C LYS A 145 2.00 21.71 -13.64
N GLY A 146 1.66 21.21 -14.82
CA GLY A 146 2.61 20.56 -15.72
C GLY A 146 3.22 19.28 -15.13
N LYS A 147 2.53 18.62 -14.19
CA LYS A 147 2.97 17.39 -13.52
C LYS A 147 2.32 16.17 -14.17
N LYS A 148 3.07 15.06 -14.19
CA LYS A 148 2.57 13.76 -14.65
C LYS A 148 1.79 13.06 -13.53
N LEU A 149 0.78 12.27 -13.92
CA LEU A 149 -0.01 11.41 -13.02
C LEU A 149 0.88 10.44 -12.22
N GLY A 150 1.97 9.98 -12.85
CA GLY A 150 2.83 8.95 -12.29
C GLY A 150 2.22 7.56 -12.47
N ARG A 151 2.84 6.55 -11.85
CA ARG A 151 2.32 5.18 -11.85
C ARG A 151 1.00 5.12 -11.08
N ILE A 152 0.00 4.50 -11.69
CA ILE A 152 -1.26 4.17 -11.04
C ILE A 152 -1.40 2.66 -10.85
N GLN A 153 -2.16 2.30 -9.83
CA GLN A 153 -2.48 0.93 -9.48
C GLN A 153 -3.99 0.85 -9.24
N GLY A 154 -4.55 -0.29 -9.60
CA GLY A 154 -5.96 -0.57 -9.48
C GLY A 154 -6.20 -1.83 -8.67
N VAL A 155 -7.33 -1.86 -8.00
CA VAL A 155 -7.75 -2.99 -7.17
C VAL A 155 -9.22 -3.23 -7.43
N SER A 156 -9.62 -4.49 -7.60
CA SER A 156 -11.03 -4.87 -7.52
C SER A 156 -11.30 -5.67 -6.26
N ALA A 157 -12.47 -5.48 -5.70
CA ALA A 157 -12.97 -6.21 -4.54
C ALA A 157 -14.34 -6.81 -4.82
N PHE A 158 -14.52 -8.04 -4.37
CA PHE A 158 -15.78 -8.78 -4.35
C PHE A 158 -16.19 -8.99 -2.90
N GLU A 159 -17.42 -8.65 -2.53
CA GLU A 159 -17.93 -8.73 -1.15
C GLU A 159 -16.97 -8.11 -0.11
N ASN A 160 -16.41 -6.93 -0.43
CA ASN A 160 -15.47 -6.18 0.40
C ASN A 160 -14.10 -6.86 0.64
N LEU A 161 -13.74 -7.86 -0.16
CA LEU A 161 -12.43 -8.49 -0.11
C LEU A 161 -11.74 -8.39 -1.48
N MET A 162 -10.48 -7.97 -1.49
CA MET A 162 -9.70 -7.80 -2.73
C MET A 162 -9.61 -9.13 -3.48
N CYS A 163 -9.82 -9.10 -4.80
CA CYS A 163 -9.70 -10.26 -5.66
C CYS A 163 -8.71 -10.06 -6.83
N GLN A 164 -8.43 -8.82 -7.23
CA GLN A 164 -7.44 -8.51 -8.26
C GLN A 164 -6.73 -7.20 -7.98
N TRP A 165 -5.45 -7.17 -8.32
CA TRP A 165 -4.57 -6.01 -8.32
C TRP A 165 -4.07 -5.82 -9.76
N CYS A 166 -4.17 -4.62 -10.30
CA CYS A 166 -3.56 -4.26 -11.57
C CYS A 166 -2.54 -3.13 -11.42
N ASN A 167 -1.46 -3.21 -12.19
CA ASN A 167 -0.47 -2.16 -12.32
C ASN A 167 -0.59 -1.57 -13.72
N GLY A 168 -0.96 -0.29 -13.79
CA GLY A 168 -0.99 0.44 -15.05
C GLY A 168 0.31 1.23 -15.22
N PRO A 169 1.09 1.02 -16.31
CA PRO A 169 2.11 1.98 -16.69
C PRO A 169 1.48 3.33 -17.13
N ASP A 170 0.22 3.26 -17.58
CA ASP A 170 -0.53 4.35 -18.18
C ASP A 170 -1.70 4.79 -17.28
N SER A 171 -2.48 5.78 -17.73
CA SER A 171 -3.67 6.29 -17.04
C SER A 171 -4.88 5.36 -17.08
N THR A 172 -4.79 4.19 -17.72
CA THR A 172 -5.88 3.21 -17.79
C THR A 172 -5.61 2.01 -16.88
N LEU A 173 -6.59 1.68 -16.05
CA LEU A 173 -6.63 0.47 -15.25
C LEU A 173 -7.43 -0.61 -15.98
N HIS A 174 -6.95 -1.84 -15.90
CA HIS A 174 -7.60 -3.00 -16.52
C HIS A 174 -7.94 -4.04 -15.46
N PHE A 175 -9.16 -4.57 -15.52
CA PHE A 175 -9.59 -5.70 -14.70
C PHE A 175 -10.20 -6.80 -15.55
N PHE A 176 -10.15 -8.04 -15.06
CA PHE A 176 -10.76 -9.19 -15.69
C PHE A 176 -11.63 -9.89 -14.67
N LEU A 177 -12.95 -9.74 -14.78
CA LEU A 177 -13.87 -10.08 -13.69
C LEU A 177 -15.05 -10.92 -14.23
N PRO A 178 -15.60 -11.84 -13.44
CA PRO A 178 -16.82 -12.55 -13.81
C PRO A 178 -18.05 -11.63 -13.66
N PRO A 179 -19.23 -12.08 -14.10
CA PRO A 179 -20.50 -11.44 -13.75
C PRO A 179 -20.65 -11.28 -12.24
N GLY A 180 -21.15 -10.12 -11.80
CA GLY A 180 -21.29 -9.81 -10.38
C GLY A 180 -21.14 -8.33 -10.06
N ALA A 181 -21.29 -7.98 -8.77
CA ALA A 181 -21.08 -6.64 -8.26
C ALA A 181 -19.68 -6.51 -7.65
N PHE A 182 -18.95 -5.46 -8.04
CA PHE A 182 -17.58 -5.22 -7.62
C PHE A 182 -17.39 -3.77 -7.20
N THR A 183 -16.42 -3.56 -6.32
CA THR A 183 -15.84 -2.24 -6.07
C THR A 183 -14.46 -2.20 -6.73
N ILE A 184 -14.21 -1.21 -7.58
CA ILE A 184 -12.90 -0.93 -8.15
C ILE A 184 -12.31 0.33 -7.50
N VAL A 185 -11.03 0.30 -7.19
CA VAL A 185 -10.29 1.39 -6.55
C VAL A 185 -9.05 1.69 -7.39
N GLY A 186 -8.88 2.95 -7.75
CA GLY A 186 -7.69 3.46 -8.44
C GLY A 186 -6.91 4.34 -7.49
N HIS A 187 -5.59 4.15 -7.42
CA HIS A 187 -4.71 4.99 -6.61
C HIS A 187 -3.36 5.18 -7.29
N GLY A 188 -2.61 6.19 -6.87
CA GLY A 188 -1.30 6.47 -7.45
C GLY A 188 -0.38 7.23 -6.53
N ALA A 189 0.88 7.38 -6.96
CA ALA A 189 1.88 8.09 -6.17
C ALA A 189 1.49 9.55 -5.92
N HIS A 190 0.84 10.20 -6.89
CA HIS A 190 0.55 11.65 -6.86
C HIS A 190 -0.94 11.99 -6.71
N ILE A 191 -1.83 10.99 -6.70
CA ILE A 191 -3.28 11.19 -6.62
C ILE A 191 -3.88 10.51 -5.40
N SER A 192 -4.94 11.12 -4.88
CA SER A 192 -5.82 10.52 -3.88
C SER A 192 -6.54 9.31 -4.49
N PRO A 193 -6.88 8.29 -3.68
CA PRO A 193 -7.61 7.13 -4.17
C PRO A 193 -9.01 7.54 -4.64
N VAL A 194 -9.47 6.92 -5.72
CA VAL A 194 -10.84 7.02 -6.26
C VAL A 194 -11.49 5.64 -6.27
N GLU A 195 -12.79 5.58 -6.01
CA GLU A 195 -13.56 4.34 -5.90
C GLU A 195 -14.79 4.39 -6.80
N LYS A 196 -15.15 3.25 -7.41
CA LYS A 196 -16.38 3.08 -8.18
C LYS A 196 -16.97 1.69 -7.92
N SER A 197 -18.29 1.62 -7.81
CA SER A 197 -19.01 0.34 -7.82
C SER A 197 -19.48 0.03 -9.24
N ILE A 198 -19.28 -1.21 -9.69
CA ILE A 198 -19.68 -1.69 -11.01
C ILE A 198 -20.49 -2.98 -10.87
N VAL A 199 -21.36 -3.25 -11.84
CA VAL A 199 -22.13 -4.49 -11.93
C VAL A 199 -21.97 -5.05 -13.34
N ILE A 200 -21.36 -6.22 -13.45
CA ILE A 200 -21.10 -6.92 -14.71
C ILE A 200 -22.23 -7.93 -14.92
N LYS A 201 -22.90 -7.84 -16.07
CA LYS A 201 -24.00 -8.76 -16.42
C LYS A 201 -23.44 -10.08 -16.96
N GLN A 202 -24.20 -11.16 -16.82
CA GLN A 202 -23.84 -12.43 -17.45
C GLN A 202 -23.75 -12.27 -18.97
N GLY A 203 -22.70 -12.83 -19.57
CA GLY A 203 -22.40 -12.69 -21.00
C GLY A 203 -21.75 -11.36 -21.42
N GLN A 204 -21.55 -10.41 -20.49
CA GLN A 204 -20.84 -9.17 -20.78
C GLN A 204 -19.33 -9.44 -20.83
N THR A 205 -18.70 -9.21 -21.98
CA THR A 205 -17.26 -9.45 -22.19
C THR A 205 -16.42 -8.19 -22.08
N GLU A 206 -17.03 -7.01 -22.16
CA GLU A 206 -16.38 -5.70 -22.10
C GLU A 206 -17.18 -4.76 -21.20
N PHE A 207 -16.50 -3.99 -20.37
CA PHE A 207 -17.08 -2.97 -19.50
C PHE A 207 -16.20 -1.72 -19.48
N ASP A 208 -16.69 -0.62 -20.05
CA ASP A 208 -16.06 0.69 -19.90
C ASP A 208 -16.56 1.36 -18.62
N ALA A 209 -15.70 1.48 -17.62
CA ALA A 209 -15.98 2.18 -16.38
C ALA A 209 -15.82 3.71 -16.51
N GLY A 210 -15.56 4.22 -17.71
CA GLY A 210 -15.46 5.62 -18.06
C GLY A 210 -14.16 6.27 -17.57
N THR A 211 -14.20 7.59 -17.44
CA THR A 211 -13.08 8.39 -16.91
C THR A 211 -13.44 8.98 -15.56
N VAL A 212 -12.46 9.10 -14.67
CA VAL A 212 -12.57 9.84 -13.41
C VAL A 212 -11.41 10.82 -13.28
N ASP A 213 -11.72 12.03 -12.83
CA ASP A 213 -10.72 13.03 -12.45
C ASP A 213 -10.42 12.87 -10.95
N ALA A 214 -9.23 12.36 -10.61
CA ALA A 214 -8.79 12.16 -9.25
C ALA A 214 -8.14 13.44 -8.71
N ASP A 215 -8.38 13.74 -7.43
CA ASP A 215 -7.65 14.80 -6.73
C ASP A 215 -6.16 14.47 -6.61
N ALA A 216 -5.29 15.45 -6.80
CA ALA A 216 -3.88 15.35 -6.48
C ALA A 216 -3.69 15.24 -4.96
N LYS A 217 -2.68 14.49 -4.53
CA LYS A 217 -2.29 14.48 -3.11
C LYS A 217 -1.83 15.87 -2.68
N LYS A 218 -2.09 16.23 -1.43
CA LYS A 218 -1.81 17.59 -0.95
C LYS A 218 -0.33 17.96 -0.99
N TRP A 219 0.59 17.03 -0.67
CA TRP A 219 2.03 17.32 -0.67
C TRP A 219 2.53 17.80 -2.05
N ILE A 220 2.02 17.26 -3.16
CA ILE A 220 2.45 17.68 -4.50
C ILE A 220 1.84 19.05 -4.86
N MET A 221 0.66 19.36 -4.31
CA MET A 221 0.03 20.67 -4.44
C MET A 221 0.70 21.76 -3.59
N LEU A 222 1.48 21.36 -2.58
CA LEU A 222 2.30 22.23 -1.75
C LEU A 222 3.67 22.55 -2.37
N GLU A 223 4.12 21.85 -3.42
CA GLU A 223 5.41 22.14 -4.03
C GLU A 223 5.51 23.61 -4.47
N GLY A 224 6.60 24.27 -4.05
CA GLY A 224 6.87 25.69 -4.26
C GLY A 224 6.12 26.64 -3.32
N LYS A 225 5.30 26.12 -2.40
CA LYS A 225 4.56 26.92 -1.41
C LYS A 225 5.21 26.83 -0.02
N PRO A 226 4.99 27.83 0.86
CA PRO A 226 5.43 27.75 2.25
C PRO A 226 4.95 26.48 2.93
N ALA A 227 5.86 25.82 3.66
CA ALA A 227 5.54 24.62 4.41
C ALA A 227 4.54 24.91 5.55
N PRO A 228 3.44 24.14 5.69
CA PRO A 228 2.57 24.24 6.85
C PRO A 228 3.34 24.03 8.17
N GLU A 229 3.07 24.86 9.18
CA GLU A 229 3.77 24.80 10.47
C GLU A 229 3.47 23.51 11.25
N ILE A 230 4.39 23.11 12.13
CA ILE A 230 4.22 21.93 12.99
C ILE A 230 3.25 22.26 14.13
N VAL A 231 2.13 21.54 14.19
CA VAL A 231 1.02 21.82 15.12
C VAL A 231 0.53 20.55 15.82
N ASN A 232 -0.29 20.73 16.86
CA ASN A 232 -0.88 19.65 17.66
C ASN A 232 0.15 18.68 18.24
N VAL A 233 1.31 19.22 18.64
CA VAL A 233 2.36 18.48 19.32
C VAL A 233 2.04 18.38 20.80
N VAL A 234 2.07 17.15 21.33
CA VAL A 234 1.87 16.84 22.75
C VAL A 234 3.14 17.12 23.54
N GLU A 235 4.28 16.63 23.04
CA GLU A 235 5.60 16.89 23.61
C GLU A 235 6.67 16.80 22.53
N TRP A 236 7.80 17.47 22.75
CA TRP A 236 8.98 17.39 21.88
C TRP A 236 10.05 16.51 22.53
N LYS A 237 10.53 15.51 21.80
CA LYS A 237 11.70 14.72 22.18
C LYS A 237 12.96 15.32 21.54
N ASN A 238 14.06 15.30 22.28
CA ASN A 238 15.41 15.71 21.85
C ASN A 238 15.53 17.18 21.43
N GLY A 239 14.87 18.09 22.16
CA GLY A 239 15.03 19.52 21.96
C GLY A 239 13.79 20.32 22.37
N PRO A 240 13.88 21.65 22.34
CA PRO A 240 12.73 22.53 22.51
C PRO A 240 11.78 22.42 21.30
N PRO A 241 10.56 22.98 21.40
CA PRO A 241 9.67 23.12 20.26
C PRO A 241 10.34 23.83 19.09
N VAL A 242 10.18 23.28 17.89
CA VAL A 242 10.78 23.81 16.65
C VAL A 242 9.69 24.46 15.79
N LYS A 243 9.95 25.69 15.31
CA LYS A 243 9.13 26.33 14.28
C LYS A 243 9.86 26.32 12.94
N LEU A 244 9.17 25.94 11.86
CA LEU A 244 9.74 25.92 10.51
C LEU A 244 10.17 27.31 10.02
N SER A 245 9.49 28.36 10.49
CA SER A 245 9.86 29.75 10.23
C SER A 245 11.25 30.13 10.77
N GLU A 246 11.69 29.50 11.86
CA GLU A 246 13.00 29.75 12.48
C GLU A 246 14.14 28.99 11.76
N LEU A 247 13.80 28.06 10.85
CA LEU A 247 14.76 27.24 10.11
C LEU A 247 15.08 27.77 8.70
N ARG A 248 14.68 29.00 8.38
CA ARG A 248 15.08 29.66 7.12
C ARG A 248 16.61 29.69 7.00
N GLY A 249 17.10 29.47 5.79
CA GLY A 249 18.53 29.28 5.50
C GLY A 249 18.99 27.81 5.57
N LYS A 250 18.18 26.90 6.12
CA LYS A 250 18.48 25.46 6.18
C LYS A 250 17.57 24.66 5.28
N VAL A 251 18.04 23.51 4.80
CA VAL A 251 17.20 22.49 4.19
C VAL A 251 16.61 21.65 5.31
N VAL A 252 15.30 21.39 5.26
CA VAL A 252 14.60 20.64 6.32
C VAL A 252 13.97 19.37 5.75
N ILE A 253 14.14 18.25 6.45
CA ILE A 253 13.42 16.99 6.20
C ILE A 253 12.41 16.81 7.33
N LEU A 254 11.13 16.77 6.96
CA LEU A 254 10.06 16.29 7.84
C LEU A 254 9.83 14.81 7.57
N GLU A 255 10.24 13.96 8.51
CA GLU A 255 10.01 12.52 8.45
C GLU A 255 8.72 12.17 9.20
N PHE A 256 7.69 11.79 8.47
CA PHE A 256 6.47 11.23 9.04
C PHE A 256 6.69 9.76 9.35
N TRP A 257 6.54 9.37 10.61
CA TRP A 257 6.81 8.01 11.08
C TRP A 257 6.00 7.63 12.31
N GLY A 258 6.10 6.37 12.75
CA GLY A 258 5.50 5.86 13.98
C GLY A 258 6.37 4.77 14.61
N TRP A 259 6.38 4.65 15.94
CA TRP A 259 7.12 3.57 16.62
C TRP A 259 6.55 2.18 16.28
N TRP A 260 5.25 2.12 16.01
CA TRP A 260 4.47 0.94 15.60
C TRP A 260 4.70 0.55 14.13
N CYS A 261 5.26 1.45 13.32
CA CYS A 261 5.44 1.26 11.90
C CYS A 261 6.73 0.48 11.62
N GLY A 262 6.59 -0.82 11.29
CA GLY A 262 7.72 -1.70 10.95
C GLY A 262 8.70 -1.07 9.94
N PRO A 263 8.29 -0.70 8.72
CA PRO A 263 9.19 -0.10 7.75
C PRO A 263 9.88 1.17 8.25
N CYS A 264 9.20 1.98 9.06
CA CYS A 264 9.76 3.18 9.66
C CYS A 264 10.93 2.83 10.57
N VAL A 265 10.75 1.88 11.49
CA VAL A 265 11.78 1.54 12.48
C VAL A 265 12.90 0.67 11.90
N TYR A 266 12.59 -0.24 10.98
CA TYR A 266 13.59 -1.15 10.39
C TYR A 266 14.44 -0.48 9.31
N SER A 267 13.93 0.55 8.64
CA SER A 267 14.61 1.10 7.47
C SER A 267 14.48 2.61 7.29
N GLY A 268 13.40 3.27 7.75
CA GLY A 268 13.27 4.73 7.69
C GLY A 268 14.24 5.44 8.62
N ILE A 269 14.12 5.22 9.92
CA ILE A 269 14.99 5.82 10.94
C ILE A 269 16.48 5.48 10.72
N PRO A 270 16.86 4.21 10.43
CA PRO A 270 18.24 3.90 10.07
C PRO A 270 18.77 4.66 8.84
N GLU A 271 17.91 5.05 7.90
CA GLU A 271 18.32 5.87 6.77
C GLU A 271 18.58 7.31 7.19
N LEU A 272 17.76 7.87 8.09
CA LEU A 272 17.99 9.21 8.64
C LEU A 272 19.28 9.29 9.45
N PHE A 273 19.65 8.24 10.16
CA PHE A 273 20.94 8.11 10.82
C PHE A 273 22.11 8.29 9.85
N LYS A 274 22.06 7.62 8.69
CA LYS A 274 23.09 7.79 7.66
C LYS A 274 23.10 9.20 7.09
N LEU A 275 21.93 9.82 6.91
CA LEU A 275 21.85 11.20 6.41
C LEU A 275 22.43 12.20 7.42
N GLN A 276 22.19 12.01 8.72
CA GLN A 276 22.85 12.83 9.75
C GLN A 276 24.37 12.69 9.69
N ASP A 277 24.89 11.47 9.50
CA ASP A 277 26.33 11.25 9.43
C ASP A 277 26.93 11.85 8.15
N GLU A 278 26.28 11.65 7.01
CA GLU A 278 26.75 12.12 5.70
C GLU A 278 26.71 13.65 5.58
N PHE A 279 25.68 14.28 6.12
CA PHE A 279 25.44 15.72 6.00
C PHE A 279 25.66 16.47 7.33
N ALA A 280 26.44 15.91 8.25
CA ALA A 280 26.68 16.48 9.58
C ALA A 280 27.22 17.93 9.55
N ASN A 281 27.98 18.26 8.50
CA ASN A 281 28.61 19.57 8.32
C ASN A 281 27.83 20.49 7.37
N GLU A 282 26.65 20.06 6.91
CA GLU A 282 25.79 20.83 6.02
C GLU A 282 24.63 21.47 6.80
N ASP A 283 24.00 22.47 6.20
CA ASP A 283 22.79 23.11 6.74
C ASP A 283 21.53 22.24 6.55
N LEU A 284 21.57 21.00 7.02
CA LEU A 284 20.46 20.05 7.01
C LEU A 284 19.85 19.91 8.42
N VAL A 285 18.52 20.02 8.49
CA VAL A 285 17.75 19.72 9.71
C VAL A 285 16.80 18.58 9.44
N ILE A 286 16.80 17.58 10.31
CA ILE A 286 15.83 16.47 10.28
C ILE A 286 14.87 16.67 11.45
N ILE A 287 13.58 16.53 11.22
CA ILE A 287 12.55 16.56 12.25
C ILE A 287 11.64 15.34 12.07
N GLY A 288 11.54 14.51 13.11
CA GLY A 288 10.61 13.40 13.13
C GLY A 288 9.20 13.87 13.51
N ILE A 289 8.20 13.62 12.67
CA ILE A 289 6.78 13.81 12.97
C ILE A 289 6.20 12.45 13.35
N HIS A 290 6.19 12.15 14.65
CA HIS A 290 5.61 10.91 15.14
C HIS A 290 4.08 10.98 15.09
N THR A 291 3.46 10.10 14.32
CA THR A 291 2.02 10.02 14.13
C THR A 291 1.47 8.68 14.63
N PRO A 292 0.50 8.69 15.57
CA PRO A 292 -0.17 7.46 15.99
C PRO A 292 -1.05 6.91 14.87
N TYR A 293 -1.19 5.57 14.81
CA TYR A 293 -2.15 4.93 13.90
C TYR A 293 -3.49 4.67 14.59
N GLY A 294 -3.47 4.15 15.81
CA GLY A 294 -4.62 4.02 16.69
C GLY A 294 -4.40 4.62 18.07
N GLU A 295 -5.36 4.40 18.96
CA GLU A 295 -5.31 4.86 20.36
C GLU A 295 -4.13 4.21 21.11
N ASP A 296 -3.87 2.93 20.88
CA ASP A 296 -2.75 2.17 21.50
C ASP A 296 -1.36 2.65 21.05
N ASP A 297 -1.32 3.40 19.95
CA ASP A 297 -0.09 3.94 19.35
C ASP A 297 0.21 5.37 19.79
N GLU A 298 -0.76 6.03 20.42
CA GLU A 298 -0.59 7.39 20.93
C GLU A 298 0.39 7.40 22.09
N VAL A 299 1.44 8.20 21.95
CA VAL A 299 2.41 8.47 23.02
C VAL A 299 2.22 9.91 23.47
N THR A 300 1.82 10.07 24.72
CA THR A 300 1.52 11.39 25.31
C THR A 300 2.70 11.98 26.08
N SER A 301 3.83 11.26 26.15
CA SER A 301 5.07 11.78 26.73
C SER A 301 6.33 11.18 26.11
N VAL A 302 7.46 11.88 26.27
CA VAL A 302 8.80 11.40 25.90
C VAL A 302 9.16 10.13 26.66
N LYS A 303 8.73 10.00 27.93
CA LYS A 303 8.92 8.78 28.73
C LYS A 303 8.25 7.58 28.07
N ALA A 304 6.96 7.70 27.74
CA ALA A 304 6.20 6.64 27.07
C ALA A 304 6.80 6.28 25.71
N MET A 305 7.25 7.28 24.95
CA MET A 305 7.95 7.05 23.69
C MET A 305 9.26 6.26 23.88
N ASN A 306 10.10 6.65 24.84
CA ASN A 306 11.37 5.94 25.12
C ASN A 306 11.13 4.48 25.55
N GLU A 307 10.09 4.22 26.34
CA GLU A 307 9.68 2.85 26.72
C GLU A 307 9.35 1.99 25.49
N LYS A 308 8.54 2.52 24.56
CA LYS A 308 8.24 1.84 23.28
C LYS A 308 9.49 1.60 22.44
N LEU A 309 10.42 2.56 22.41
CA LEU A 309 11.63 2.47 21.60
C LEU A 309 12.74 1.60 22.18
N THR A 310 12.71 1.27 23.48
CA THR A 310 13.80 0.53 24.17
C THR A 310 14.24 -0.74 23.43
N LYS A 311 13.28 -1.61 23.07
CA LYS A 311 13.60 -2.87 22.36
C LYS A 311 14.04 -2.62 20.91
N ILE A 312 13.43 -1.65 20.25
CA ILE A 312 13.76 -1.27 18.87
C ILE A 312 15.19 -0.72 18.82
N GLN A 313 15.54 0.20 19.72
CA GLN A 313 16.87 0.76 19.83
C GLN A 313 17.91 -0.33 20.02
N LYS A 314 17.69 -1.23 20.99
CA LYS A 314 18.64 -2.33 21.28
C LYS A 314 18.79 -3.28 20.11
N ASN A 315 17.68 -3.76 19.54
CA ASN A 315 17.70 -4.90 18.62
C ASN A 315 17.79 -4.50 17.14
N VAL A 316 17.24 -3.35 16.77
CA VAL A 316 17.14 -2.88 15.38
C VAL A 316 18.18 -1.80 15.11
N TRP A 317 18.30 -0.82 16.00
CA TRP A 317 19.22 0.31 15.83
C TRP A 317 20.61 0.08 16.44
N LYS A 318 20.86 -1.12 16.99
CA LYS A 318 22.15 -1.53 17.57
C LYS A 318 22.63 -0.55 18.65
N GLY A 319 21.71 -0.05 19.47
CA GLY A 319 21.96 0.92 20.53
C GLY A 319 21.92 2.38 20.10
N ARG A 320 21.90 2.70 18.79
CA ARG A 320 21.88 4.08 18.30
C ARG A 320 20.58 4.79 18.64
N GLU A 321 20.71 5.98 19.21
CA GLU A 321 19.58 6.84 19.57
C GLU A 321 19.22 7.82 18.45
N ILE A 322 17.94 8.19 18.42
CA ILE A 322 17.51 9.38 17.68
C ILE A 322 18.05 10.60 18.42
N THR A 323 18.80 11.43 17.71
CA THR A 323 19.34 12.70 18.24
C THR A 323 18.64 13.92 17.65
N PHE A 324 17.96 13.78 16.51
CA PHE A 324 17.17 14.86 15.93
C PHE A 324 15.87 15.11 16.70
N PRO A 325 15.29 16.33 16.63
CA PRO A 325 14.01 16.65 17.25
C PRO A 325 12.87 15.77 16.74
N VAL A 326 12.00 15.32 17.65
CA VAL A 326 10.79 14.57 17.30
C VAL A 326 9.57 15.22 17.93
N ALA A 327 8.61 15.61 17.08
CA ALA A 327 7.30 16.09 17.47
C ALA A 327 6.35 14.89 17.69
N LEU A 328 5.88 14.71 18.93
CA LEU A 328 4.86 13.70 19.25
C LEU A 328 3.48 14.28 18.94
N THR A 329 2.91 13.94 17.78
CA THR A 329 1.61 14.51 17.38
C THR A 329 0.44 13.77 18.04
N ARG A 330 -0.64 14.50 18.30
CA ARG A 330 -1.85 13.95 18.92
C ARG A 330 -2.70 13.16 17.91
N LEU A 331 -3.28 12.06 18.38
CA LEU A 331 -4.27 11.31 17.62
C LEU A 331 -5.50 12.19 17.38
N ARG A 332 -5.83 12.38 16.11
CA ARG A 332 -7.00 13.10 15.65
C ARG A 332 -7.53 12.39 14.43
N LYS A 333 -8.75 11.84 14.52
CA LYS A 333 -9.47 11.29 13.38
C LYS A 333 -10.05 12.44 12.56
N LEU A 334 -9.38 12.81 11.47
CA LEU A 334 -9.75 13.94 10.61
C LEU A 334 -10.02 13.48 9.17
N PRO A 335 -10.98 14.07 8.44
CA PRO A 335 -11.14 13.81 7.02
C PRO A 335 -9.86 14.13 6.26
N TYR A 336 -9.36 13.15 5.48
CA TYR A 336 -8.13 13.29 4.72
C TYR A 336 -8.34 14.03 3.38
N SER A 337 -9.51 13.82 2.75
CA SER A 337 -9.88 14.39 1.44
C SER A 337 -11.24 15.11 1.50
N PRO A 338 -11.52 16.06 0.56
CA PRO A 338 -12.77 16.82 0.53
C PRO A 338 -14.05 15.97 0.49
N GLY A 339 -13.96 14.73 -0.03
CA GLY A 339 -15.08 13.79 -0.11
C GLY A 339 -15.42 13.03 1.17
N GLY A 340 -14.62 13.16 2.24
CA GLY A 340 -14.76 12.36 3.47
C GLY A 340 -14.28 10.92 3.30
N GLU A 341 -13.52 10.43 4.29
CA GLU A 341 -12.72 9.20 4.21
C GLU A 341 -11.66 9.19 3.06
N PRO A 342 -10.46 8.63 3.26
CA PRO A 342 -9.95 8.04 4.50
C PRO A 342 -9.80 9.09 5.63
N VAL A 343 -9.67 8.62 6.87
CA VAL A 343 -9.40 9.46 8.04
C VAL A 343 -7.91 9.55 8.28
N ALA A 344 -7.30 10.73 8.26
CA ALA A 344 -5.95 10.89 8.79
C ALA A 344 -5.97 10.83 10.31
N ASN A 345 -4.90 10.30 10.90
CA ASN A 345 -4.77 10.14 12.35
C ASN A 345 -4.03 11.31 13.03
N SER A 346 -3.58 12.30 12.26
CA SER A 346 -3.05 13.55 12.80
C SER A 346 -3.38 14.73 11.88
N LYS A 347 -3.39 15.92 12.47
CA LYS A 347 -3.52 17.17 11.70
C LYS A 347 -2.35 17.34 10.72
N MET A 348 -1.15 16.92 11.11
CA MET A 348 0.03 16.99 10.24
C MET A 348 -0.12 16.11 9.00
N SER A 349 -0.71 14.91 9.13
CA SER A 349 -1.03 14.06 7.98
C SER A 349 -2.04 14.71 7.03
N VAL A 350 -3.05 15.42 7.54
CA VAL A 350 -3.99 16.19 6.70
C VAL A 350 -3.33 17.39 6.05
N ASP A 351 -2.49 18.11 6.78
CA ASP A 351 -1.88 19.35 6.29
C ASP A 351 -0.87 19.11 5.17
N TYR A 352 -0.16 17.99 5.23
CA TYR A 352 0.78 17.57 4.19
C TYR A 352 0.20 16.54 3.22
N GLY A 353 -0.97 15.94 3.47
CA GLY A 353 -1.49 14.83 2.67
C GLY A 353 -0.58 13.61 2.72
N ILE A 354 -0.31 13.13 3.94
CA ILE A 354 0.45 11.90 4.20
C ILE A 354 -0.48 10.74 4.56
N ASP A 355 -0.54 9.74 3.69
CA ASP A 355 -1.36 8.52 3.82
C ASP A 355 -0.52 7.25 3.90
N GLY A 356 0.80 7.39 4.06
CA GLY A 356 1.70 6.27 4.18
C GLY A 356 2.94 6.63 4.97
N PHE A 357 3.44 5.65 5.72
CA PHE A 357 4.62 5.78 6.56
C PHE A 357 5.67 4.72 6.19
N PRO A 358 6.97 5.04 6.18
CA PRO A 358 7.52 6.39 6.36
C PRO A 358 7.27 7.32 5.15
N SER A 359 7.29 8.63 5.39
CA SER A 359 7.26 9.64 4.31
C SER A 359 8.16 10.83 4.65
N SER A 360 9.06 11.18 3.74
CA SER A 360 9.96 12.32 3.90
C SER A 360 9.52 13.50 3.02
N ILE A 361 9.12 14.61 3.64
CA ILE A 361 8.88 15.88 2.95
C ILE A 361 10.12 16.76 3.08
N VAL A 362 10.65 17.24 1.95
CA VAL A 362 11.81 18.12 1.91
C VAL A 362 11.37 19.56 1.71
N ILE A 363 11.97 20.46 2.47
CA ILE A 363 11.72 21.90 2.48
C ILE A 363 13.03 22.62 2.16
N ASP A 364 12.97 23.62 1.28
CA ASP A 364 14.14 24.41 0.88
C ASP A 364 14.52 25.48 1.93
N ARG A 365 15.64 26.19 1.68
CA ARG A 365 16.13 27.29 2.54
C ARG A 365 15.16 28.46 2.68
N LYS A 366 14.25 28.65 1.72
CA LYS A 366 13.20 29.67 1.77
C LYS A 366 11.98 29.18 2.56
N GLY A 367 12.01 27.94 3.03
CA GLY A 367 10.95 27.28 3.77
C GLY A 367 9.75 26.88 2.93
N ASN A 368 9.97 26.66 1.63
CA ASN A 368 8.96 26.13 0.74
C ASN A 368 9.11 24.63 0.60
N VAL A 369 7.99 23.91 0.46
CA VAL A 369 8.00 22.47 0.18
C VAL A 369 8.60 22.25 -1.20
N VAL A 370 9.64 21.41 -1.26
CA VAL A 370 10.23 20.95 -2.52
C VAL A 370 9.48 19.73 -3.04
N GLY A 371 9.02 18.87 -2.13
CA GLY A 371 8.21 17.70 -2.44
C GLY A 371 8.52 16.51 -1.53
N LYS A 372 7.92 15.35 -1.85
CA LYS A 372 8.19 14.08 -1.16
C LYS A 372 9.37 13.36 -1.79
N PHE A 373 10.38 12.99 -1.00
CA PHE A 373 11.60 12.34 -1.49
C PHE A 373 11.67 10.88 -1.02
N ASN A 374 12.16 9.98 -1.89
CA ASN A 374 12.60 8.66 -1.48
C ASN A 374 14.10 8.71 -1.18
N LEU A 375 14.45 8.95 0.09
CA LEU A 375 15.83 9.17 0.52
C LEU A 375 16.67 7.88 0.60
N LYS A 376 16.04 6.71 0.44
CA LYS A 376 16.76 5.42 0.32
C LYS A 376 17.35 5.22 -1.07
N GLU A 377 16.79 5.88 -2.08
CA GLU A 377 17.23 5.76 -3.46
C GLU A 377 18.27 6.82 -3.81
N LYS A 378 19.24 6.43 -4.64
CA LYS A 378 20.30 7.33 -5.14
C LYS A 378 19.74 8.62 -5.75
N ALA A 379 18.65 8.52 -6.51
CA ALA A 379 18.01 9.67 -7.14
C ALA A 379 17.46 10.67 -6.11
N GLY A 380 16.88 10.20 -5.01
CA GLY A 380 16.40 11.07 -3.93
C GLY A 380 17.54 11.72 -3.17
N ARG A 381 18.61 10.96 -2.86
CA ARG A 381 19.81 11.49 -2.20
C ARG A 381 20.52 12.56 -3.04
N GLU A 382 20.59 12.35 -4.34
CA GLU A 382 21.20 13.32 -5.25
C GLU A 382 20.40 14.63 -5.33
N LYS A 383 19.06 14.55 -5.33
CA LYS A 383 18.23 15.75 -5.24
C LYS A 383 18.45 16.50 -3.93
N LEU A 384 18.58 15.78 -2.81
CA LEU A 384 18.87 16.40 -1.51
C LEU A 384 20.24 17.09 -1.51
N ARG A 385 21.27 16.44 -2.04
CA ARG A 385 22.62 17.02 -2.15
C ARG A 385 22.63 18.32 -2.95
N LYS A 386 21.98 18.34 -4.11
CA LYS A 386 21.85 19.55 -4.93
C LYS A 386 21.15 20.69 -4.20
N LEU A 387 20.13 20.38 -3.39
CA LEU A 387 19.50 21.38 -2.54
C LEU A 387 20.48 21.92 -1.51
N LEU A 388 21.26 21.06 -0.85
CA LEU A 388 22.24 21.48 0.14
C LEU A 388 23.36 22.35 -0.46
N GLU A 389 23.82 22.04 -1.67
CA GLU A 389 24.86 22.79 -2.40
C GLU A 389 24.35 24.15 -2.93
N ALA A 390 23.06 24.28 -3.21
CA ALA A 390 22.42 25.53 -3.61
C ALA A 390 22.34 26.49 -2.40
N LYS A 391 23.40 27.28 -2.21
CA LYS A 391 23.51 28.33 -1.19
C LYS A 391 22.68 29.57 -1.53
#